data_AF-A0AAE0B406-F1
#
_entry.id   AF-A0AAE0B406-F1
#
_cell.length_a   1.000
_cell.length_b   1.000
_cell.length_c   1.000
_cell.angle_alpha   90.00
_cell.angle_beta   90.00
_cell.angle_gamma   90.00
#
_symmetry.space_group_name_H-M   'P 1'
#
loop_
_entity.id
_entity.type
_entity.pdbx_description
1 polymer ?
#
loop_
_entity_poly.entity_id
_entity_poly.type
_entity_poly.pdbx_seq_one_letter_code
_entity_poly.pdbx_strand_id
1 'polypeptide(L)'
;MHDLLQEMGWEIGREQHPNNCGKWSRLWQFEDVYWVLTENTGTHKVEGIMLNASKQQIPHLDGKSFPSMSKLRLLEISNVDLSEDLIYLSNELRFLTWDGYPSNSLPSMFQGRKLFELNLCHSKIKYLWKGMKTFEKLKNIKLSYSHNLIETPDFTRVPNLETLNLEGCSRLLELHKSVGFLNRLFMLNLKGRKNLEGFPSNIWGLKCLRTLNLKGCSKLDKLPQNLEVLECLEELNASATSIRQVPSSIVKLTNLQKLSFRDCRDQPSQTLMSFLWSYMLPQSRNESSMCLRLPSLVGLHSLKSLVLSGCNLSEGTLPNDLDSLASLEQLDLSRNNFVNLPESISRLPKLEILRLRECERLQSLPELPADTYFVGTENCSSLEAMSWSTLKKLCTSRNIVLLNLFNCFKLVENQDRENSLAVMLPKLHLRELSFKSVGFHICLPGSEIPAAFKHWSTEGSEIQLGLSPNWYNDEFMGIAVCAVVPELRELIYECYISFIISIGLIERCFSITIPSHVHSDHLWLGYLSIQDIQIKMI
;
A
#
# COMPACT_ATOMS: atom_id res chain seq x y z
N MET A 1 -12.49 24.02 19.38
CA MET A 1 -13.29 25.08 18.73
C MET A 1 -14.31 24.49 17.77
N HIS A 2 -13.93 23.59 16.86
CA HIS A 2 -14.89 22.93 15.94
C HIS A 2 -15.95 22.10 16.69
N ASP A 3 -15.55 21.31 17.70
CA ASP A 3 -16.49 20.48 18.48
C ASP A 3 -17.45 21.34 19.32
N LEU A 4 -16.96 22.42 19.94
CA LEU A 4 -17.78 23.36 20.72
C LEU A 4 -18.78 24.15 19.86
N LEU A 5 -18.41 24.52 18.62
CA LEU A 5 -19.33 25.18 17.68
C LEU A 5 -20.40 24.21 17.18
N GLN A 6 -20.04 22.94 17.01
CA GLN A 6 -20.95 21.86 16.67
C GLN A 6 -21.95 21.62 17.81
N GLU A 7 -21.46 21.46 19.05
CA GLU A 7 -22.27 21.32 20.26
C GLU A 7 -23.18 22.53 20.52
N MET A 8 -22.69 23.75 20.29
CA MET A 8 -23.52 24.95 20.41
C MET A 8 -24.63 24.97 19.34
N GLY A 9 -24.31 24.66 18.09
CA GLY A 9 -25.31 24.56 17.00
C GLY A 9 -26.35 23.48 17.26
N TRP A 10 -25.98 22.47 18.04
CA TRP A 10 -26.83 21.38 18.49
C TRP A 10 -27.80 21.80 19.59
N GLU A 11 -27.33 22.44 20.65
CA GLU A 11 -28.17 22.88 21.77
C GLU A 11 -29.19 23.94 21.33
N ILE A 12 -28.82 24.86 20.41
CA ILE A 12 -29.75 25.83 19.83
C ILE A 12 -30.97 25.14 19.18
N GLY A 13 -30.76 23.99 18.53
CA GLY A 13 -31.84 23.22 17.93
C GLY A 13 -32.77 22.58 18.95
N ARG A 14 -32.21 22.08 20.06
CA ARG A 14 -32.98 21.43 21.15
C ARG A 14 -33.80 22.46 21.93
N GLU A 15 -33.24 23.62 22.26
CA GLU A 15 -33.93 24.67 23.01
C GLU A 15 -35.20 25.17 22.31
N GLN A 16 -35.21 25.22 20.97
CA GLN A 16 -36.39 25.66 20.22
C GLN A 16 -37.58 24.68 20.33
N HIS A 17 -37.32 23.39 20.50
CA HIS A 17 -38.33 22.34 20.56
C HIS A 17 -37.96 21.22 21.56
N PRO A 18 -37.92 21.49 22.89
CA PRO A 18 -37.28 20.62 23.88
C PRO A 18 -37.81 19.18 23.93
N ASN A 19 -39.08 18.98 23.55
CA ASN A 19 -39.78 17.70 23.64
C ASN A 19 -40.26 17.16 22.27
N ASN A 20 -39.72 17.68 21.16
CA ASN A 20 -40.14 17.26 19.81
C ASN A 20 -38.94 17.25 18.85
N CYS A 21 -38.13 16.20 18.96
CA CYS A 21 -36.95 16.01 18.13
C CYS A 21 -37.29 15.89 16.63
N GLY A 22 -38.47 15.42 16.25
CA GLY A 22 -38.94 15.40 14.85
C GLY A 22 -39.04 16.79 14.19
N LYS A 23 -38.99 17.89 14.97
CA LYS A 23 -38.94 19.28 14.48
C LYS A 23 -37.54 19.90 14.51
N TRP A 24 -36.52 19.20 14.99
CA TRP A 24 -35.15 19.71 15.00
C TRP A 24 -34.57 19.67 13.59
N SER A 25 -33.72 20.65 13.26
CA SER A 25 -33.07 20.69 11.95
C SER A 25 -32.02 19.61 11.77
N ARG A 26 -31.47 19.08 12.87
CA ARG A 26 -30.37 18.11 12.88
C ARG A 26 -30.62 17.09 13.98
N LEU A 27 -30.41 15.82 13.65
CA LEU A 27 -30.52 14.68 14.55
C LEU A 27 -29.21 13.89 14.52
N TRP A 28 -28.60 13.64 15.67
CA TRP A 28 -27.33 12.90 15.77
C TRP A 28 -27.20 12.01 17.00
N GLN A 29 -27.98 12.24 18.07
CA GLN A 29 -28.03 11.30 19.19
C GLN A 29 -28.80 10.06 18.75
N PHE A 30 -28.30 8.88 19.14
CA PHE A 30 -28.86 7.61 18.70
C PHE A 30 -30.33 7.50 19.08
N GLU A 31 -30.67 7.83 20.33
CA GLU A 31 -32.00 7.70 20.91
C GLU A 31 -33.01 8.62 20.19
N ASP A 32 -32.62 9.85 19.88
CA ASP A 32 -33.47 10.82 19.18
C ASP A 32 -33.73 10.39 17.73
N VAL A 33 -32.69 9.99 17.01
CA VAL A 33 -32.81 9.54 15.62
C VAL A 33 -33.65 8.26 15.57
N TYR A 34 -33.39 7.31 16.46
CA TYR A 34 -34.13 6.06 16.58
C TYR A 34 -35.61 6.36 16.78
N TRP A 35 -35.96 7.16 17.79
CA TRP A 35 -37.34 7.52 18.08
C TRP A 35 -38.04 8.23 16.91
N VAL A 36 -37.36 9.18 16.25
CA VAL A 36 -37.93 9.89 15.08
C VAL A 36 -38.23 8.96 13.91
N LEU A 37 -37.39 7.95 13.71
CA LEU A 37 -37.53 6.98 12.62
C LEU A 37 -38.55 5.89 12.96
N THR A 38 -38.60 5.38 14.20
CA THR A 38 -39.56 4.33 14.59
C THR A 38 -40.97 4.87 14.81
N GLU A 39 -41.12 6.04 15.43
CA GLU A 39 -42.43 6.65 15.70
C GLU A 39 -42.94 7.51 14.53
N ASN A 40 -42.19 7.58 13.42
CA ASN A 40 -42.55 8.35 12.22
C ASN A 40 -42.87 9.83 12.48
N THR A 41 -42.17 10.45 13.44
CA THR A 41 -42.42 11.85 13.85
C THR A 41 -41.59 12.87 13.09
N GLY A 42 -40.72 12.41 12.17
CA GLY A 42 -39.87 13.26 11.35
C GLY A 42 -40.67 14.23 10.47
N THR A 43 -40.23 15.48 10.39
CA THR A 43 -40.91 16.53 9.61
C THR A 43 -40.00 17.17 8.58
N HIS A 44 -40.57 18.01 7.72
CA HIS A 44 -39.82 18.80 6.72
C HIS A 44 -38.80 19.78 7.34
N LYS A 45 -38.80 19.97 8.66
CA LYS A 45 -37.77 20.76 9.35
C LYS A 45 -36.43 20.01 9.46
N VAL A 46 -36.45 18.68 9.45
CA VAL A 46 -35.24 17.85 9.55
C VAL A 46 -34.43 18.00 8.27
N GLU A 47 -33.23 18.56 8.39
CA GLU A 47 -32.28 18.77 7.30
C GLU A 47 -31.05 17.86 7.38
N GLY A 48 -30.75 17.28 8.55
CA GLY A 48 -29.60 16.39 8.72
C GLY A 48 -29.87 15.26 9.69
N ILE A 49 -29.50 14.04 9.31
CA ILE A 49 -29.51 12.86 10.17
C ILE A 49 -28.13 12.24 10.14
N MET A 50 -27.59 11.95 11.32
CA MET A 50 -26.37 11.16 11.51
C MET A 50 -26.68 10.06 12.52
N LEU A 51 -26.57 8.81 12.13
CA LEU A 51 -26.84 7.66 12.97
C LEU A 51 -25.71 6.66 12.85
N ASN A 52 -25.05 6.40 13.97
CA ASN A 52 -24.07 5.32 14.08
C ASN A 52 -24.53 4.34 15.16
N ALA A 53 -24.97 3.16 14.74
CA ALA A 53 -25.46 2.12 15.64
C ALA A 53 -24.35 1.14 16.09
N SER A 54 -23.07 1.39 15.81
CA SER A 54 -21.96 0.44 16.05
C SER A 54 -21.78 0.00 17.51
N LYS A 55 -22.37 0.72 18.48
CA LYS A 55 -22.27 0.44 19.92
C LYS A 55 -23.55 -0.13 20.53
N GLN A 56 -24.62 -0.28 19.75
CA GLN A 56 -25.94 -0.71 20.24
C GLN A 56 -26.41 -1.97 19.49
N GLN A 57 -27.42 -2.68 20.01
CA GLN A 57 -28.07 -3.76 19.24
C GLN A 57 -28.63 -3.18 17.94
N ILE A 58 -28.54 -3.93 16.82
CA ILE A 58 -28.95 -3.50 15.48
C ILE A 58 -30.43 -3.07 15.55
N PRO A 59 -30.73 -1.77 15.48
CA PRO A 59 -32.11 -1.30 15.55
C PRO A 59 -32.80 -1.63 14.22
N HIS A 60 -33.97 -2.23 14.28
CA HIS A 60 -34.87 -2.29 13.14
C HIS A 60 -35.50 -0.91 12.94
N LEU A 61 -35.16 -0.24 11.85
CA LEU A 61 -35.75 1.05 11.48
C LEU A 61 -36.79 0.88 10.37
N ASP A 62 -37.81 1.74 10.39
CA ASP A 62 -38.81 1.83 9.34
C ASP A 62 -38.48 3.02 8.41
N GLY A 63 -38.59 2.79 7.10
CA GLY A 63 -38.39 3.81 6.08
C GLY A 63 -39.55 4.81 5.94
N LYS A 64 -40.69 4.59 6.60
CA LYS A 64 -41.92 5.39 6.48
C LYS A 64 -41.80 6.85 6.93
N SER A 65 -40.78 7.19 7.73
CA SER A 65 -40.52 8.56 8.19
C SER A 65 -39.86 9.44 7.11
N PHE A 66 -39.08 8.85 6.19
CA PHE A 66 -38.31 9.59 5.17
C PHE A 66 -39.15 10.48 4.22
N PRO A 67 -40.35 10.07 3.74
CA PRO A 67 -41.23 10.93 2.95
C PRO A 67 -41.55 12.29 3.59
N SER A 68 -41.74 12.32 4.91
CA SER A 68 -42.06 13.55 5.65
C SER A 68 -40.86 14.50 5.76
N MET A 69 -39.64 13.95 5.74
CA MET A 69 -38.36 14.68 5.83
C MET A 69 -37.88 15.20 4.47
N SER A 70 -38.78 15.88 3.75
CA SER A 70 -38.56 16.31 2.36
C SER A 70 -37.44 17.34 2.17
N LYS A 71 -36.93 17.99 3.23
CA LYS A 71 -35.81 18.95 3.18
C LYS A 71 -34.46 18.38 3.61
N LEU A 72 -34.36 17.06 3.78
CA LEU A 72 -33.13 16.40 4.20
C LEU A 72 -31.98 16.65 3.21
N ARG A 73 -30.86 17.17 3.72
CA ARG A 73 -29.64 17.54 2.97
C ARG A 73 -28.44 16.64 3.30
N LEU A 74 -28.39 16.13 4.53
CA LEU A 74 -27.35 15.22 5.02
C LEU A 74 -28.02 13.96 5.57
N LEU A 75 -27.62 12.81 5.07
CA LEU A 75 -28.02 11.53 5.62
C LEU A 75 -26.78 10.66 5.77
N GLU A 76 -26.42 10.36 7.01
CA GLU A 76 -25.35 9.44 7.37
C GLU A 76 -25.93 8.35 8.27
N ILE A 77 -25.92 7.10 7.81
CA ILE A 77 -26.40 5.94 8.55
C ILE A 77 -25.35 4.82 8.45
N SER A 78 -25.01 4.21 9.57
CA SER A 78 -24.14 3.03 9.60
C SER A 78 -24.63 2.00 10.62
N ASN A 79 -24.45 0.72 10.27
CA ASN A 79 -24.82 -0.45 11.10
C ASN A 79 -26.31 -0.56 11.44
N VAL A 80 -27.19 -0.26 10.50
CA VAL A 80 -28.65 -0.29 10.67
C VAL A 80 -29.29 -1.22 9.64
N ASP A 81 -30.29 -2.00 10.07
CA ASP A 81 -31.15 -2.77 9.17
C ASP A 81 -32.52 -2.10 9.02
N LEU A 82 -33.01 -2.02 7.77
CA LEU A 82 -34.38 -1.53 7.51
C LEU A 82 -35.33 -2.71 7.37
N SER A 83 -36.51 -2.62 8.00
CA SER A 83 -37.54 -3.67 7.93
C SER A 83 -38.23 -3.75 6.57
N GLU A 84 -38.23 -2.66 5.80
CA GLU A 84 -38.88 -2.53 4.49
C GLU A 84 -37.95 -1.84 3.48
N ASP A 85 -38.24 -2.02 2.19
CA ASP A 85 -37.52 -1.34 1.12
C ASP A 85 -37.71 0.19 1.20
N LEU A 86 -36.61 0.93 1.06
CA LEU A 86 -36.64 2.38 1.08
C LEU A 86 -37.25 2.91 -0.22
N ILE A 87 -38.49 3.42 -0.14
CA ILE A 87 -39.24 3.93 -1.30
C ILE A 87 -39.01 5.40 -1.60
N TYR A 88 -38.39 6.16 -0.69
CA TYR A 88 -38.19 7.61 -0.83
C TYR A 88 -36.87 8.09 -0.22
N LEU A 89 -36.23 9.03 -0.92
CA LEU A 89 -35.13 9.85 -0.43
C LEU A 89 -35.35 11.29 -0.87
N SER A 90 -35.01 12.26 0.00
CA SER A 90 -35.19 13.68 -0.32
C SER A 90 -34.31 14.12 -1.50
N ASN A 91 -34.90 14.88 -2.42
CA ASN A 91 -34.18 15.51 -3.54
C ASN A 91 -33.29 16.69 -3.13
N GLU A 92 -33.33 17.10 -1.85
CA GLU A 92 -32.46 18.13 -1.28
C GLU A 92 -31.10 17.58 -0.82
N LEU A 93 -30.93 16.25 -0.82
CA LEU A 93 -29.71 15.58 -0.37
C LEU A 93 -28.49 16.08 -1.12
N ARG A 94 -27.45 16.38 -0.34
CA ARG A 94 -26.10 16.76 -0.77
C ARG A 94 -25.10 15.67 -0.41
N PHE A 95 -25.29 15.01 0.72
CA PHE A 95 -24.46 13.92 1.19
C PHE A 95 -25.35 12.75 1.58
N LEU A 96 -25.08 11.59 0.99
CA LEU A 96 -25.74 10.34 1.33
C LEU A 96 -24.65 9.29 1.63
N THR A 97 -24.46 9.02 2.91
CA THR A 97 -23.60 7.95 3.40
C THR A 97 -24.49 6.92 4.09
N TRP A 98 -24.51 5.70 3.56
CA TRP A 98 -25.30 4.62 4.13
C TRP A 98 -24.56 3.30 4.00
N ASP A 99 -23.76 2.98 5.01
CA ASP A 99 -23.04 1.72 5.05
C ASP A 99 -24.02 0.57 5.31
N GLY A 100 -23.97 -0.47 4.49
CA GLY A 100 -24.96 -1.55 4.52
C GLY A 100 -26.31 -1.19 3.91
N TYR A 101 -26.38 -0.19 3.01
CA TYR A 101 -27.65 0.26 2.40
C TYR A 101 -28.52 -0.93 1.93
N PRO A 102 -29.78 -1.04 2.42
CA PRO A 102 -30.51 -2.30 2.40
C PRO A 102 -31.25 -2.58 1.08
N SER A 103 -31.60 -1.55 0.32
CA SER A 103 -32.39 -1.73 -0.90
C SER A 103 -31.53 -2.10 -2.10
N ASN A 104 -32.15 -2.79 -3.06
CA ASN A 104 -31.48 -3.26 -4.28
C ASN A 104 -31.11 -2.13 -5.27
N SER A 105 -31.67 -0.93 -5.10
CA SER A 105 -31.35 0.29 -5.87
C SER A 105 -31.73 1.54 -5.10
N LEU A 106 -31.29 2.72 -5.56
CA LEU A 106 -31.84 3.98 -5.07
C LEU A 106 -33.34 4.10 -5.46
N PRO A 107 -34.14 4.86 -4.69
CA PRO A 107 -35.55 5.06 -4.98
C PRO A 107 -35.78 5.65 -6.37
N SER A 108 -36.81 5.17 -7.07
CA SER A 108 -37.12 5.61 -8.44
C SER A 108 -37.40 7.11 -8.53
N MET A 109 -38.04 7.69 -7.51
CA MET A 109 -38.39 9.11 -7.41
C MET A 109 -37.20 10.02 -7.05
N PHE A 110 -36.08 9.45 -6.57
CA PHE A 110 -34.89 10.22 -6.21
C PHE A 110 -34.15 10.70 -7.46
N GLN A 111 -34.04 12.02 -7.62
CA GLN A 111 -33.42 12.69 -8.77
C GLN A 111 -31.96 13.08 -8.50
N GLY A 112 -31.57 13.27 -7.23
CA GLY A 112 -30.17 13.48 -6.83
C GLY A 112 -29.45 14.70 -7.45
N ARG A 113 -30.16 15.68 -8.02
CA ARG A 113 -29.54 16.83 -8.71
C ARG A 113 -28.61 17.67 -7.82
N LYS A 114 -28.87 17.69 -6.50
CA LYS A 114 -28.08 18.43 -5.51
C LYS A 114 -27.01 17.57 -4.82
N LEU A 115 -26.98 16.27 -5.12
CA LEU A 115 -26.10 15.30 -4.47
C LEU A 115 -24.65 15.54 -4.90
N PHE A 116 -23.76 15.63 -3.92
CA PHE A 116 -22.33 15.84 -4.09
C PHE A 116 -21.54 14.55 -3.83
N GLU A 117 -21.94 13.79 -2.81
CA GLU A 117 -21.32 12.51 -2.45
C GLU A 117 -22.37 11.44 -2.22
N LEU A 118 -22.11 10.28 -2.81
CA LEU A 118 -22.85 9.04 -2.63
C LEU A 118 -21.90 7.95 -2.11
N ASN A 119 -22.10 7.52 -0.88
CA ASN A 119 -21.34 6.46 -0.26
C ASN A 119 -22.29 5.37 0.25
N LEU A 120 -22.32 4.23 -0.44
CA LEU A 120 -23.17 3.08 -0.12
C LEU A 120 -22.30 1.81 -0.04
N CYS A 121 -21.20 1.87 0.71
CA CYS A 121 -20.35 0.73 0.97
C CYS A 121 -21.14 -0.43 1.62
N HIS A 122 -20.69 -1.66 1.37
CA HIS A 122 -21.30 -2.90 1.90
C HIS A 122 -22.79 -3.06 1.57
N SER A 123 -23.31 -2.37 0.55
CA SER A 123 -24.73 -2.34 0.25
C SER A 123 -25.25 -3.60 -0.43
N LYS A 124 -26.57 -3.80 -0.33
CA LYS A 124 -27.30 -4.87 -1.05
C LYS A 124 -27.66 -4.46 -2.49
N ILE A 125 -27.16 -3.31 -2.98
CA ILE A 125 -27.49 -2.78 -4.30
C ILE A 125 -27.09 -3.74 -5.42
N LYS A 126 -28.02 -3.98 -6.33
CA LYS A 126 -27.80 -4.67 -7.60
C LYS A 126 -27.55 -3.68 -8.75
N TYR A 127 -28.27 -2.56 -8.73
CA TYR A 127 -28.18 -1.46 -9.71
C TYR A 127 -28.31 -0.14 -8.96
N LEU A 128 -27.38 0.79 -9.14
CA LEU A 128 -27.43 2.11 -8.48
C LEU A 128 -28.74 2.85 -8.77
N TRP A 129 -29.09 2.97 -10.05
CA TRP A 129 -30.37 3.48 -10.53
C TRP A 129 -30.67 2.95 -11.93
N LYS A 130 -31.96 2.92 -12.29
CA LYS A 130 -32.44 2.59 -13.64
C LYS A 130 -32.97 3.84 -14.35
N GLY A 131 -32.89 3.82 -15.68
CA GLY A 131 -33.33 4.92 -16.54
C GLY A 131 -32.38 6.13 -16.53
N MET A 132 -32.77 7.18 -17.26
CA MET A 132 -31.97 8.40 -17.38
C MET A 132 -32.12 9.28 -16.13
N LYS A 133 -31.12 9.27 -15.26
CA LYS A 133 -31.00 10.22 -14.12
C LYS A 133 -29.88 11.22 -14.36
N THR A 134 -30.01 12.41 -13.80
CA THR A 134 -29.04 13.51 -14.00
C THR A 134 -28.47 13.95 -12.65
N PHE A 135 -27.17 13.79 -12.48
CA PHE A 135 -26.45 14.12 -11.24
C PHE A 135 -25.37 15.17 -11.54
N GLU A 136 -25.80 16.43 -11.65
CA GLU A 136 -24.91 17.53 -12.07
C GLU A 136 -23.86 17.90 -11.02
N LYS A 137 -24.12 17.66 -9.73
CA LYS A 137 -23.19 18.03 -8.65
C LYS A 137 -22.38 16.86 -8.09
N LEU A 138 -22.68 15.64 -8.52
CA LEU A 138 -22.11 14.43 -7.94
C LEU A 138 -20.65 14.30 -8.33
N LYS A 139 -19.79 14.24 -7.32
CA LYS A 139 -18.35 14.12 -7.46
C LYS A 139 -17.82 12.76 -7.05
N ASN A 140 -18.44 12.16 -6.03
CA ASN A 140 -17.92 10.94 -5.41
C ASN A 140 -18.99 9.85 -5.41
N ILE A 141 -18.64 8.68 -5.95
CA ILE A 141 -19.41 7.44 -5.80
C ILE A 141 -18.53 6.39 -5.13
N LYS A 142 -18.91 5.95 -3.93
CA LYS A 142 -18.25 4.88 -3.18
C LYS A 142 -19.24 3.72 -2.98
N LEU A 143 -18.87 2.54 -3.45
CA LEU A 143 -19.67 1.32 -3.39
C LEU A 143 -18.84 0.12 -2.93
N SER A 144 -17.75 0.35 -2.22
CA SER A 144 -16.82 -0.70 -1.81
C SER A 144 -17.54 -1.84 -1.12
N TYR A 145 -17.17 -3.08 -1.47
CA TYR A 145 -17.74 -4.32 -0.95
C TYR A 145 -19.27 -4.47 -1.15
N SER A 146 -19.86 -3.76 -2.12
CA SER A 146 -21.23 -4.02 -2.57
C SER A 146 -21.26 -5.27 -3.44
N HIS A 147 -21.25 -6.45 -2.79
CA HIS A 147 -21.10 -7.74 -3.47
C HIS A 147 -22.23 -8.09 -4.43
N ASN A 148 -23.41 -7.46 -4.29
CA ASN A 148 -24.57 -7.69 -5.15
C ASN A 148 -24.58 -6.87 -6.43
N LEU A 149 -23.68 -5.90 -6.58
CA LEU A 149 -23.65 -5.00 -7.74
C LEU A 149 -23.35 -5.78 -9.01
N ILE A 150 -24.27 -5.72 -9.98
CA ILE A 150 -24.19 -6.51 -11.22
C ILE A 150 -23.60 -5.67 -12.36
N GLU A 151 -24.02 -4.41 -12.46
CA GLU A 151 -23.57 -3.45 -13.46
C GLU A 151 -23.51 -2.03 -12.88
N THR A 152 -22.69 -1.16 -13.47
CA THR A 152 -22.68 0.27 -13.15
C THR A 152 -23.75 1.02 -13.95
N PRO A 153 -24.24 2.18 -13.47
CA PRO A 153 -25.22 2.98 -14.20
C PRO A 153 -24.61 3.65 -15.44
N ASP A 154 -25.47 4.24 -16.27
CA ASP A 154 -25.05 5.20 -17.28
C ASP A 154 -24.53 6.49 -16.62
N PHE A 155 -23.27 6.81 -16.92
CA PHE A 155 -22.53 7.98 -16.43
C PHE A 155 -22.65 9.21 -17.36
N THR A 156 -23.33 9.12 -18.50
CA THR A 156 -23.44 10.21 -19.50
C THR A 156 -23.96 11.51 -18.90
N ARG A 157 -24.82 11.43 -17.87
CA ARG A 157 -25.39 12.59 -17.16
C ARG A 157 -24.83 12.79 -15.74
N VAL A 158 -23.58 12.37 -15.53
CA VAL A 158 -22.81 12.57 -14.29
C VAL A 158 -21.46 13.23 -14.64
N PRO A 159 -21.46 14.43 -15.25
CA PRO A 159 -20.27 14.99 -15.89
C PRO A 159 -19.18 15.44 -14.91
N ASN A 160 -19.53 15.61 -13.63
CA ASN A 160 -18.65 16.14 -12.59
C ASN A 160 -18.06 15.06 -11.67
N LEU A 161 -18.19 13.78 -12.04
CA LEU A 161 -17.63 12.69 -11.24
C LEU A 161 -16.10 12.77 -11.22
N GLU A 162 -15.55 12.82 -10.01
CA GLU A 162 -14.12 12.95 -9.71
C GLU A 162 -13.56 11.63 -9.16
N THR A 163 -14.34 10.90 -8.36
CA THR A 163 -13.93 9.61 -7.78
C THR A 163 -15.00 8.53 -7.96
N LEU A 164 -14.56 7.33 -8.36
CA LEU A 164 -15.38 6.12 -8.48
C LEU A 164 -14.68 4.95 -7.79
N ASN A 165 -15.22 4.51 -6.66
CA ASN A 165 -14.71 3.39 -5.89
C ASN A 165 -15.66 2.19 -5.93
N LEU A 166 -15.22 1.11 -6.57
CA LEU A 166 -15.92 -0.16 -6.79
C LEU A 166 -15.09 -1.34 -6.24
N GLU A 167 -14.25 -1.07 -5.23
CA GLU A 167 -13.44 -2.09 -4.58
C GLU A 167 -14.29 -3.25 -4.06
N GLY A 168 -13.87 -4.50 -4.27
CA GLY A 168 -14.55 -5.68 -3.70
C GLY A 168 -15.94 -5.98 -4.29
N CYS A 169 -16.40 -5.27 -5.33
CA CYS A 169 -17.63 -5.58 -6.06
C CYS A 169 -17.48 -6.87 -6.89
N SER A 170 -17.59 -8.02 -6.24
CA SER A 170 -17.22 -9.34 -6.77
C SER A 170 -18.12 -9.84 -7.91
N ARG A 171 -19.40 -9.43 -7.98
CA ARG A 171 -20.34 -9.81 -9.04
C ARG A 171 -20.36 -8.85 -10.23
N LEU A 172 -19.71 -7.69 -10.11
CA LEU A 172 -19.64 -6.71 -11.19
C LEU A 172 -18.70 -7.25 -12.27
N LEU A 173 -19.24 -7.57 -13.45
CA LEU A 173 -18.48 -8.12 -14.57
C LEU A 173 -17.79 -7.01 -15.36
N GLU A 174 -18.54 -5.98 -15.73
CA GLU A 174 -18.09 -4.93 -16.64
C GLU A 174 -18.51 -3.55 -16.13
N LEU A 175 -17.81 -2.52 -16.60
CA LEU A 175 -18.22 -1.13 -16.41
C LEU A 175 -19.06 -0.69 -17.62
N HIS A 176 -20.08 0.11 -17.38
CA HIS A 176 -20.87 0.71 -18.46
C HIS A 176 -19.97 1.57 -19.34
N LYS A 177 -20.11 1.45 -20.66
CA LYS A 177 -19.25 2.10 -21.68
C LYS A 177 -19.10 3.62 -21.52
N SER A 178 -20.09 4.28 -20.92
CA SER A 178 -20.07 5.72 -20.67
C SER A 178 -19.02 6.17 -19.66
N VAL A 179 -18.42 5.24 -18.89
CA VAL A 179 -17.35 5.56 -17.94
C VAL A 179 -16.18 6.27 -18.63
N GLY A 180 -15.93 5.94 -19.91
CA GLY A 180 -14.92 6.59 -20.74
C GLY A 180 -15.17 8.08 -21.01
N PHE A 181 -16.38 8.60 -20.77
CA PHE A 181 -16.70 10.02 -21.00
C PHE A 181 -16.54 10.88 -19.74
N LEU A 182 -16.08 10.30 -18.62
CA LEU A 182 -15.90 11.00 -17.36
C LEU A 182 -14.61 11.85 -17.37
N ASN A 183 -14.70 13.02 -17.97
CA ASN A 183 -13.55 13.93 -18.18
C ASN A 183 -13.01 14.58 -16.90
N ARG A 184 -13.63 14.38 -15.73
CA ARG A 184 -13.14 14.90 -14.44
C ARG A 184 -12.69 13.80 -13.47
N LEU A 185 -12.83 12.53 -13.87
CA LEU A 185 -12.52 11.40 -13.00
C LEU A 185 -11.00 11.31 -12.84
N PHE A 186 -10.51 11.59 -11.64
CA PHE A 186 -9.08 11.48 -11.33
C PHE A 186 -8.74 10.18 -10.59
N MET A 187 -9.72 9.51 -9.98
CA MET A 187 -9.52 8.24 -9.26
C MET A 187 -10.55 7.18 -9.64
N LEU A 188 -10.05 6.03 -10.10
CA LEU A 188 -10.84 4.83 -10.38
C LEU A 188 -10.28 3.63 -9.58
N ASN A 189 -11.02 3.17 -8.58
CA ASN A 189 -10.65 2.01 -7.78
C ASN A 189 -11.53 0.80 -8.13
N LEU A 190 -10.91 -0.22 -8.73
CA LEU A 190 -11.53 -1.50 -9.12
C LEU A 190 -10.92 -2.68 -8.35
N LYS A 191 -10.17 -2.42 -7.28
CA LYS A 191 -9.45 -3.43 -6.49
C LYS A 191 -10.36 -4.59 -6.10
N GLY A 192 -9.87 -5.83 -6.20
CA GLY A 192 -10.54 -7.04 -5.73
C GLY A 192 -11.73 -7.47 -6.58
N ARG A 193 -11.91 -6.94 -7.79
CA ARG A 193 -12.93 -7.41 -8.74
C ARG A 193 -12.49 -8.69 -9.42
N LYS A 194 -12.71 -9.82 -8.74
CA LYS A 194 -12.28 -11.16 -9.17
C LYS A 194 -12.84 -11.62 -10.52
N ASN A 195 -13.97 -11.06 -10.98
CA ASN A 195 -14.61 -11.41 -12.24
C ASN A 195 -14.38 -10.39 -13.38
N LEU A 196 -13.57 -9.36 -13.16
CA LEU A 196 -13.22 -8.42 -14.22
C LEU A 196 -12.27 -9.10 -15.21
N GLU A 197 -12.77 -9.43 -16.40
CA GLU A 197 -11.98 -10.06 -17.47
C GLU A 197 -11.40 -9.02 -18.45
N GLY A 198 -12.01 -7.84 -18.55
CA GLY A 198 -11.55 -6.78 -19.43
C GLY A 198 -12.24 -5.46 -19.17
N PHE A 199 -11.88 -4.46 -19.97
CA PHE A 199 -12.47 -3.12 -19.91
C PHE A 199 -13.44 -2.91 -21.08
N PRO A 200 -14.49 -2.05 -20.93
CA PRO A 200 -15.29 -1.63 -22.07
C PRO A 200 -14.42 -0.93 -23.12
N SER A 201 -14.81 -1.02 -24.39
CA SER A 201 -14.03 -0.52 -25.55
C SER A 201 -13.59 0.95 -25.43
N ASN A 202 -14.33 1.78 -24.66
CA ASN A 202 -14.08 3.21 -24.51
C ASN A 202 -13.47 3.63 -23.16
N ILE A 203 -13.02 2.70 -22.29
CA ILE A 203 -12.54 3.04 -20.92
C ILE A 203 -11.44 4.14 -20.92
N TRP A 204 -10.69 4.30 -22.01
CA TRP A 204 -9.54 5.19 -22.06
C TRP A 204 -9.86 6.64 -22.44
N GLY A 205 -11.12 7.04 -22.59
CA GLY A 205 -11.47 8.46 -22.65
C GLY A 205 -11.27 9.22 -21.32
N LEU A 206 -10.81 8.52 -20.27
CA LEU A 206 -10.48 9.04 -18.94
C LEU A 206 -9.18 9.86 -18.92
N LYS A 207 -9.14 10.96 -19.68
CA LYS A 207 -7.93 11.79 -19.88
C LYS A 207 -7.37 12.40 -18.60
N CYS A 208 -8.22 12.67 -17.60
CA CYS A 208 -7.81 13.28 -16.33
C CYS A 208 -7.52 12.25 -15.22
N LEU A 209 -7.55 10.95 -15.53
CA LEU A 209 -7.31 9.90 -14.54
C LEU A 209 -5.87 9.94 -14.04
N ARG A 210 -5.71 10.07 -12.72
CA ARG A 210 -4.41 10.09 -12.04
C ARG A 210 -4.11 8.76 -11.35
N THR A 211 -5.13 8.12 -10.79
CA THR A 211 -4.99 6.86 -10.05
C THR A 211 -5.90 5.78 -10.60
N LEU A 212 -5.30 4.67 -11.04
CA LEU A 212 -6.01 3.46 -11.45
C LEU A 212 -5.57 2.27 -10.59
N ASN A 213 -6.49 1.74 -9.79
CA ASN A 213 -6.24 0.58 -8.94
C ASN A 213 -7.01 -0.65 -9.43
N LEU A 214 -6.27 -1.65 -9.90
CA LEU A 214 -6.72 -2.95 -10.41
C LEU A 214 -6.26 -4.12 -9.52
N LYS A 215 -5.72 -3.81 -8.33
CA LYS A 215 -5.12 -4.83 -7.45
C LYS A 215 -6.10 -5.97 -7.18
N GLY A 216 -5.72 -7.21 -7.40
CA GLY A 216 -6.56 -8.38 -7.10
C GLY A 216 -7.70 -8.63 -8.10
N CYS A 217 -7.68 -7.99 -9.27
CA CYS A 217 -8.50 -8.38 -10.41
C CYS A 217 -7.94 -9.66 -11.05
N SER A 218 -8.12 -10.78 -10.38
CA SER A 218 -7.41 -12.05 -10.67
C SER A 218 -7.67 -12.62 -12.06
N LYS A 219 -8.79 -12.29 -12.72
CA LYS A 219 -9.08 -12.72 -14.10
C LYS A 219 -8.60 -11.77 -15.19
N LEU A 220 -8.12 -10.57 -14.83
CA LEU A 220 -7.63 -9.61 -15.80
C LEU A 220 -6.26 -10.08 -16.31
N ASP A 221 -6.19 -10.51 -17.56
CA ASP A 221 -4.98 -11.11 -18.17
C ASP A 221 -4.20 -10.15 -19.07
N LYS A 222 -4.79 -9.03 -19.45
CA LYS A 222 -4.21 -8.04 -20.37
C LYS A 222 -4.57 -6.62 -19.95
N LEU A 223 -3.58 -5.74 -20.07
CA LEU A 223 -3.86 -4.32 -20.25
C LEU A 223 -4.11 -4.08 -21.75
N PRO A 224 -5.04 -3.20 -22.09
CA PRO A 224 -5.30 -2.82 -23.48
C PRO A 224 -4.13 -2.04 -24.08
N GLN A 225 -4.05 -2.05 -25.41
CA GLN A 225 -2.87 -1.56 -26.14
C GLN A 225 -2.76 -0.03 -26.19
N ASN A 226 -3.83 0.73 -26.01
CA ASN A 226 -3.84 2.20 -26.17
C ASN A 226 -3.82 2.92 -24.82
N LEU A 227 -2.80 2.67 -23.98
CA LEU A 227 -2.65 3.34 -22.68
C LEU A 227 -2.31 4.84 -22.82
N GLU A 228 -1.82 5.28 -23.99
CA GLU A 228 -1.41 6.65 -24.26
C GLU A 228 -2.49 7.72 -24.02
N VAL A 229 -3.77 7.35 -24.00
CA VAL A 229 -4.88 8.28 -23.73
C VAL A 229 -4.98 8.68 -22.25
N LEU A 230 -4.35 7.91 -21.35
CA LEU A 230 -4.25 8.21 -19.93
C LEU A 230 -3.10 9.19 -19.62
N GLU A 231 -3.07 10.32 -20.31
CA GLU A 231 -1.96 11.28 -20.28
C GLU A 231 -1.63 11.79 -18.85
N CYS A 232 -2.64 11.88 -17.98
CA CYS A 232 -2.48 12.34 -16.60
C CYS A 232 -2.21 11.22 -15.57
N LEU A 233 -2.02 9.96 -15.98
CA LEU A 233 -1.89 8.87 -15.02
C LEU A 233 -0.58 8.96 -14.23
N GLU A 234 -0.71 9.06 -12.91
CA GLU A 234 0.38 9.15 -11.95
C GLU A 234 0.61 7.80 -11.25
N GLU A 235 -0.45 7.00 -11.03
CA GLU A 235 -0.38 5.73 -10.30
C GLU A 235 -1.18 4.61 -10.99
N LEU A 236 -0.49 3.50 -11.31
CA LEU A 236 -1.09 2.26 -11.81
C LEU A 236 -0.74 1.09 -10.89
N ASN A 237 -1.74 0.54 -10.23
CA ASN A 237 -1.59 -0.69 -9.45
C ASN A 237 -2.33 -1.85 -10.11
N ALA A 238 -1.59 -2.76 -10.74
CA ALA A 238 -2.08 -3.98 -11.38
C ALA A 238 -1.60 -5.25 -10.64
N SER A 239 -1.31 -5.14 -9.34
CA SER A 239 -0.87 -6.26 -8.51
C SER A 239 -1.92 -7.38 -8.44
N ALA A 240 -1.50 -8.64 -8.29
CA ALA A 240 -2.36 -9.81 -8.12
C ALA A 240 -3.41 -9.94 -9.25
N THR A 241 -2.98 -9.63 -10.48
CA THR A 241 -3.74 -9.85 -11.72
C THR A 241 -3.12 -11.01 -12.51
N SER A 242 -3.81 -11.46 -13.56
CA SER A 242 -3.28 -12.46 -14.50
C SER A 242 -2.50 -11.83 -15.66
N ILE A 243 -2.07 -10.56 -15.54
CA ILE A 243 -1.32 -9.88 -16.60
C ILE A 243 0.05 -10.54 -16.78
N ARG A 244 0.34 -10.96 -18.02
CA ARG A 244 1.64 -11.56 -18.41
C ARG A 244 2.42 -10.73 -19.41
N GLN A 245 1.77 -9.79 -20.08
CA GLN A 245 2.41 -8.92 -21.05
C GLN A 245 1.96 -7.49 -20.80
N VAL A 246 2.91 -6.64 -20.44
CA VAL A 246 2.68 -5.21 -20.34
C VAL A 246 2.76 -4.62 -21.76
N PRO A 247 1.75 -3.84 -22.21
CA PRO A 247 1.75 -3.27 -23.55
C PRO A 247 2.86 -2.22 -23.70
N SER A 248 3.47 -2.14 -24.89
CA SER A 248 4.55 -1.19 -25.17
C SER A 248 4.14 0.27 -25.01
N SER A 249 2.85 0.59 -25.16
CA SER A 249 2.31 1.94 -24.92
C SER A 249 2.40 2.41 -23.48
N ILE A 250 2.75 1.54 -22.52
CA ILE A 250 3.00 1.94 -21.12
C ILE A 250 4.02 3.10 -21.05
N VAL A 251 5.01 3.13 -21.96
CA VAL A 251 6.05 4.17 -22.02
C VAL A 251 5.51 5.55 -22.37
N LYS A 252 4.29 5.64 -22.90
CA LYS A 252 3.62 6.91 -23.21
C LYS A 252 3.03 7.57 -21.96
N LEU A 253 2.93 6.86 -20.85
CA LEU A 253 2.48 7.38 -19.56
C LEU A 253 3.62 8.19 -18.88
N THR A 254 3.98 9.33 -19.48
CA THR A 254 5.14 10.12 -19.06
C THR A 254 5.01 10.74 -17.67
N ASN A 255 3.78 10.89 -17.16
CA ASN A 255 3.49 11.36 -15.79
C ASN A 255 3.45 10.24 -14.74
N LEU A 256 3.65 8.98 -15.14
CA LEU A 256 3.53 7.84 -14.24
C LEU A 256 4.64 7.86 -13.18
N GLN A 257 4.27 7.93 -11.91
CA GLN A 257 5.16 7.97 -10.76
C GLN A 257 5.24 6.62 -10.04
N LYS A 258 4.14 5.85 -10.02
CA LYS A 258 4.08 4.54 -9.36
C LYS A 258 3.49 3.48 -10.27
N LEU A 259 4.24 2.39 -10.46
CA LEU A 259 3.83 1.23 -11.25
C LEU A 259 4.02 -0.04 -10.44
N SER A 260 2.95 -0.83 -10.31
CA SER A 260 3.00 -2.08 -9.55
C SER A 260 2.32 -3.23 -10.29
N PHE A 261 3.05 -4.34 -10.42
CA PHE A 261 2.57 -5.63 -10.90
C PHE A 261 2.83 -6.74 -9.86
N ARG A 262 2.88 -6.40 -8.57
CA ARG A 262 3.21 -7.37 -7.51
C ARG A 262 2.31 -8.61 -7.58
N ASP A 263 2.87 -9.81 -7.45
CA ASP A 263 2.14 -11.09 -7.44
C ASP A 263 1.35 -11.36 -8.74
N CYS A 264 1.81 -10.87 -9.91
CA CYS A 264 1.27 -11.25 -11.23
C CYS A 264 1.74 -12.64 -11.68
N ARG A 265 1.60 -13.64 -10.83
CA ARG A 265 1.96 -15.05 -11.06
C ARG A 265 0.71 -15.87 -11.38
N ASP A 266 0.85 -16.96 -12.11
CA ASP A 266 -0.25 -17.93 -12.28
C ASP A 266 -0.56 -18.53 -10.91
N GLN A 267 -1.77 -18.31 -10.41
CA GLN A 267 -2.31 -19.24 -9.44
C GLN A 267 -2.68 -20.49 -10.24
N PRO A 268 -2.04 -21.65 -10.02
CA PRO A 268 -2.55 -22.88 -10.58
C PRO A 268 -4.01 -22.99 -10.15
N SER A 269 -4.92 -23.04 -11.12
CA SER A 269 -6.35 -23.30 -10.87
C SER A 269 -6.45 -24.44 -9.87
N GLN A 270 -7.13 -24.25 -8.72
CA GLN A 270 -7.34 -25.31 -7.72
C GLN A 270 -8.40 -26.34 -8.20
N THR A 271 -8.39 -26.70 -9.48
CA THR A 271 -9.24 -27.75 -10.03
C THR A 271 -8.58 -29.10 -9.85
N LEU A 272 -9.35 -30.17 -9.58
CA LEU A 272 -8.84 -31.56 -9.53
C LEU A 272 -7.98 -31.94 -10.75
N MET A 273 -8.27 -31.34 -11.90
CA MET A 273 -7.46 -31.47 -13.12
C MET A 273 -6.04 -30.90 -13.00
N SER A 274 -5.80 -29.84 -12.22
CA SER A 274 -4.45 -29.28 -12.04
C SER A 274 -3.57 -30.18 -11.18
N PHE A 275 -4.15 -30.83 -10.15
CA PHE A 275 -3.50 -31.87 -9.37
C PHE A 275 -3.21 -33.11 -10.24
N LEU A 276 -4.15 -33.56 -11.06
CA LEU A 276 -3.91 -34.67 -11.99
C LEU A 276 -2.84 -34.31 -13.04
N TRP A 277 -2.76 -33.06 -13.47
CA TRP A 277 -1.73 -32.60 -14.41
C TRP A 277 -0.32 -32.59 -13.80
N SER A 278 -0.18 -32.32 -12.49
CA SER A 278 1.14 -32.33 -11.82
C SER A 278 1.71 -33.74 -11.64
N TYR A 279 0.86 -34.77 -11.60
CA TYR A 279 1.29 -36.17 -11.47
C TYR A 279 1.54 -36.87 -12.81
N MET A 280 0.98 -36.39 -13.92
CA MET A 280 0.97 -37.11 -15.20
C MET A 280 2.02 -36.63 -16.23
N LEU A 281 2.73 -35.51 -15.99
CA LEU A 281 3.77 -35.00 -16.90
C LEU A 281 5.01 -34.54 -16.12
N PRO A 282 6.16 -35.23 -16.26
CA PRO A 282 7.45 -34.71 -15.80
C PRO A 282 7.87 -33.52 -16.67
N GLN A 283 8.06 -32.35 -16.05
CA GLN A 283 8.83 -31.19 -16.53
C GLN A 283 8.90 -30.94 -18.05
N SER A 284 7.88 -30.31 -18.62
CA SER A 284 8.05 -29.50 -19.85
C SER A 284 7.06 -28.33 -19.98
N ARG A 285 6.57 -27.78 -18.86
CA ARG A 285 6.02 -26.42 -18.90
C ARG A 285 7.20 -25.48 -19.04
N ASN A 286 7.40 -24.88 -20.22
CA ASN A 286 8.34 -23.78 -20.40
C ASN A 286 8.13 -22.76 -19.28
N GLU A 287 9.05 -22.69 -18.31
CA GLU A 287 9.02 -21.74 -17.18
C GLU A 287 8.91 -20.29 -17.69
N SER A 288 9.39 -20.04 -18.91
CA SER A 288 9.30 -18.77 -19.65
C SER A 288 7.88 -18.35 -20.05
N SER A 289 6.91 -19.28 -20.10
CA SER A 289 5.53 -18.97 -20.51
C SER A 289 4.70 -18.27 -19.43
N MET A 290 5.11 -18.38 -18.16
CA MET A 290 4.35 -17.90 -16.99
C MET A 290 4.88 -16.59 -16.38
N CYS A 291 5.98 -16.07 -16.91
CA CYS A 291 6.65 -14.87 -16.42
C CYS A 291 5.99 -13.57 -16.94
N LEU A 292 6.02 -12.51 -16.14
CA LEU A 292 5.64 -11.17 -16.60
C LEU A 292 6.67 -10.62 -17.59
N ARG A 293 6.23 -10.36 -18.83
CA ARG A 293 7.04 -9.71 -19.86
C ARG A 293 6.84 -8.19 -19.82
N LEU A 294 7.94 -7.48 -19.57
CA LEU A 294 8.00 -6.02 -19.65
C LEU A 294 8.49 -5.59 -21.04
N PRO A 295 7.92 -4.52 -21.63
CA PRO A 295 8.53 -3.84 -22.75
C PRO A 295 9.76 -3.05 -22.28
N SER A 296 10.48 -2.43 -23.24
CA SER A 296 11.37 -1.31 -22.91
C SER A 296 10.61 -0.28 -22.08
N LEU A 297 11.27 0.27 -21.05
CA LEU A 297 10.68 1.26 -20.16
C LEU A 297 11.21 2.68 -20.44
N VAL A 298 11.98 2.85 -21.53
CA VAL A 298 12.44 4.15 -22.02
C VAL A 298 11.25 5.07 -22.26
N GLY A 299 11.22 6.20 -21.56
CA GLY A 299 10.14 7.20 -21.63
C GLY A 299 9.42 7.41 -20.30
N LEU A 300 9.53 6.48 -19.35
CA LEU A 300 8.97 6.60 -18.00
C LEU A 300 9.85 7.47 -17.08
N HIS A 301 10.17 8.70 -17.52
CA HIS A 301 11.10 9.59 -16.83
C HIS A 301 10.64 10.06 -15.45
N SER A 302 9.33 10.03 -15.18
CA SER A 302 8.74 10.44 -13.89
C SER A 302 8.58 9.28 -12.90
N LEU A 303 8.92 8.05 -13.30
CA LEU A 303 8.66 6.86 -12.48
C LEU A 303 9.58 6.85 -11.27
N LYS A 304 8.98 6.90 -10.07
CA LYS A 304 9.67 6.89 -8.77
C LYS A 304 9.64 5.53 -8.10
N SER A 305 8.58 4.75 -8.30
CA SER A 305 8.41 3.44 -7.67
C SER A 305 8.00 2.39 -8.69
N LEU A 306 8.81 1.34 -8.80
CA LEU A 306 8.54 0.16 -9.62
C LEU A 306 8.50 -1.10 -8.74
N VAL A 307 7.33 -1.74 -8.69
CA VAL A 307 7.12 -2.95 -7.87
C VAL A 307 6.78 -4.13 -8.77
N LEU A 308 7.70 -5.09 -8.84
CA LEU A 308 7.61 -6.30 -9.65
C LEU A 308 7.82 -7.57 -8.79
N SER A 309 7.54 -7.47 -7.49
CA SER A 309 7.70 -8.60 -6.58
C SER A 309 6.76 -9.76 -6.96
N GLY A 310 7.22 -11.01 -6.93
CA GLY A 310 6.33 -12.17 -7.14
C GLY A 310 5.87 -12.34 -8.59
N CYS A 311 6.69 -11.95 -9.57
CA CYS A 311 6.35 -11.95 -11.00
C CYS A 311 7.02 -13.08 -11.80
N ASN A 312 7.67 -14.04 -11.11
CA ASN A 312 8.41 -15.15 -11.72
C ASN A 312 9.56 -14.68 -12.64
N LEU A 313 10.13 -13.49 -12.39
CA LEU A 313 11.21 -12.92 -13.20
C LEU A 313 12.52 -13.70 -13.00
N SER A 314 13.31 -13.82 -14.07
CA SER A 314 14.65 -14.41 -14.06
C SER A 314 15.61 -13.59 -14.92
N GLU A 315 16.86 -14.06 -15.07
CA GLU A 315 17.87 -13.42 -15.91
C GLU A 315 17.35 -13.16 -17.33
N GLY A 316 17.64 -11.97 -17.88
CA GLY A 316 17.17 -11.55 -19.21
C GLY A 316 15.69 -11.16 -19.30
N THR A 317 14.90 -11.28 -18.23
CA THR A 317 13.48 -10.87 -18.24
C THR A 317 13.31 -9.36 -18.06
N LEU A 318 14.16 -8.74 -17.24
CA LEU A 318 14.16 -7.30 -17.07
C LEU A 318 14.75 -6.62 -18.32
N PRO A 319 14.20 -5.48 -18.76
CA PRO A 319 14.74 -4.73 -19.88
C PRO A 319 16.16 -4.24 -19.58
N ASN A 320 17.05 -4.29 -20.58
CA ASN A 320 18.45 -3.86 -20.41
C ASN A 320 18.58 -2.34 -20.17
N ASP A 321 17.55 -1.59 -20.57
CA ASP A 321 17.40 -0.14 -20.50
C ASP A 321 16.76 0.36 -19.19
N LEU A 322 16.81 -0.42 -18.11
CA LEU A 322 16.34 0.03 -16.78
C LEU A 322 17.04 1.32 -16.32
N ASP A 323 18.30 1.51 -16.71
CA ASP A 323 19.10 2.71 -16.41
C ASP A 323 18.54 4.00 -17.04
N SER A 324 17.58 3.89 -17.97
CA SER A 324 16.83 5.04 -18.50
C SER A 324 15.83 5.66 -17.51
N LEU A 325 15.51 4.96 -16.42
CA LEU A 325 14.55 5.41 -15.39
C LEU A 325 15.18 6.45 -14.45
N ALA A 326 15.37 7.66 -14.96
CA ALA A 326 16.13 8.74 -14.30
C ALA A 326 15.57 9.24 -12.95
N SER A 327 14.30 8.94 -12.64
CA SER A 327 13.64 9.33 -11.38
C SER A 327 13.36 8.16 -10.45
N LEU A 328 13.81 6.94 -10.77
CA LEU A 328 13.46 5.76 -9.98
C LEU A 328 14.16 5.78 -8.62
N GLU A 329 13.36 5.95 -7.57
CA GLU A 329 13.79 6.00 -6.16
C GLU A 329 13.66 4.61 -5.51
N GLN A 330 12.62 3.83 -5.89
CA GLN A 330 12.31 2.54 -5.28
C GLN A 330 12.11 1.43 -6.31
N LEU A 331 12.83 0.33 -6.15
CA LEU A 331 12.71 -0.89 -6.95
C LEU A 331 12.48 -2.10 -6.05
N ASP A 332 11.34 -2.77 -6.23
CA ASP A 332 11.00 -4.02 -5.53
C ASP A 332 10.94 -5.20 -6.50
N LEU A 333 11.94 -6.08 -6.41
CA LEU A 333 12.11 -7.31 -7.19
C LEU A 333 11.98 -8.56 -6.31
N SER A 334 11.48 -8.44 -5.08
CA SER A 334 11.34 -9.53 -4.11
C SER A 334 10.53 -10.72 -4.67
N ARG A 335 10.77 -11.96 -4.21
CA ARG A 335 10.00 -13.17 -4.62
C ARG A 335 10.09 -13.45 -6.12
N ASN A 336 11.29 -13.31 -6.68
CA ASN A 336 11.62 -13.65 -8.07
C ASN A 336 12.81 -14.63 -8.13
N ASN A 337 13.07 -15.20 -9.30
CA ASN A 337 14.00 -16.31 -9.51
C ASN A 337 15.36 -15.87 -10.09
N PHE A 338 15.83 -14.68 -9.73
CA PHE A 338 17.14 -14.20 -10.18
C PHE A 338 18.24 -15.05 -9.56
N VAL A 339 19.21 -15.47 -10.37
CA VAL A 339 20.50 -15.97 -9.87
C VAL A 339 21.46 -14.79 -9.75
N ASN A 340 21.52 -13.96 -10.80
CA ASN A 340 22.15 -12.64 -10.79
C ASN A 340 21.17 -11.56 -11.23
N LEU A 341 21.41 -10.33 -10.77
CA LEU A 341 20.67 -9.14 -11.20
C LEU A 341 21.38 -8.44 -12.37
N PRO A 342 20.64 -7.74 -13.24
CA PRO A 342 21.24 -7.05 -14.39
C PRO A 342 22.10 -5.86 -13.95
N GLU A 343 23.22 -5.65 -14.64
CA GLU A 343 24.15 -4.53 -14.38
C GLU A 343 23.50 -3.15 -14.53
N SER A 344 22.41 -3.03 -15.29
CA SER A 344 21.68 -1.76 -15.44
C SER A 344 21.17 -1.21 -14.11
N ILE A 345 20.96 -2.07 -13.09
CA ILE A 345 20.58 -1.62 -11.75
C ILE A 345 21.64 -0.70 -11.15
N SER A 346 22.94 -0.96 -11.37
CA SER A 346 24.04 -0.15 -10.80
C SER A 346 24.10 1.26 -11.37
N ARG A 347 23.49 1.48 -12.55
CA ARG A 347 23.50 2.75 -13.28
C ARG A 347 22.23 3.60 -13.05
N LEU A 348 21.31 3.15 -12.19
CA LEU A 348 20.12 3.93 -11.84
C LEU A 348 20.49 5.17 -11.00
N PRO A 349 20.30 6.40 -11.50
CA PRO A 349 20.93 7.58 -10.93
C PRO A 349 20.37 8.03 -9.58
N LYS A 350 19.14 7.63 -9.23
CA LYS A 350 18.44 8.06 -8.01
C LYS A 350 17.91 6.89 -7.16
N LEU A 351 18.36 5.66 -7.42
CA LEU A 351 17.82 4.51 -6.71
C LEU A 351 18.25 4.57 -5.24
N GLU A 352 17.27 4.72 -4.36
CA GLU A 352 17.44 4.83 -2.91
C GLU A 352 17.16 3.50 -2.20
N ILE A 353 16.13 2.78 -2.66
CA ILE A 353 15.60 1.58 -2.03
C ILE A 353 15.54 0.42 -3.02
N LEU A 354 16.29 -0.65 -2.72
CA LEU A 354 16.26 -1.91 -3.45
C LEU A 354 15.73 -3.04 -2.55
N ARG A 355 14.65 -3.70 -2.97
CA ARG A 355 14.07 -4.86 -2.26
C ARG A 355 14.18 -6.13 -3.10
N LEU A 356 14.78 -7.15 -2.49
CA LEU A 356 15.13 -8.46 -3.06
C LEU A 356 14.71 -9.59 -2.11
N ARG A 357 13.73 -9.38 -1.24
CA ARG A 357 13.28 -10.37 -0.26
C ARG A 357 12.87 -11.66 -0.93
N GLU A 358 13.15 -12.81 -0.32
CA GLU A 358 12.71 -14.13 -0.79
C GLU A 358 13.14 -14.41 -2.26
N CYS A 359 14.30 -13.90 -2.67
CA CYS A 359 14.95 -14.30 -3.92
C CYS A 359 15.87 -15.50 -3.65
N GLU A 360 15.28 -16.67 -3.43
CA GLU A 360 15.97 -17.88 -2.93
C GLU A 360 17.12 -18.38 -3.82
N ARG A 361 17.10 -18.05 -5.12
CA ARG A 361 18.14 -18.43 -6.10
C ARG A 361 19.27 -17.41 -6.24
N LEU A 362 19.13 -16.22 -5.63
CA LEU A 362 20.09 -15.13 -5.79
C LEU A 362 21.42 -15.52 -5.14
N GLN A 363 22.50 -15.57 -5.93
CA GLN A 363 23.83 -15.98 -5.46
C GLN A 363 24.72 -14.80 -5.09
N SER A 364 24.58 -13.68 -5.80
CA SER A 364 25.38 -12.49 -5.58
C SER A 364 24.56 -11.20 -5.68
N LEU A 365 25.00 -10.15 -4.97
CA LEU A 365 24.46 -8.80 -5.14
C LEU A 365 25.20 -8.04 -6.25
N PRO A 366 24.48 -7.29 -7.10
CA PRO A 366 25.10 -6.43 -8.11
C PRO A 366 25.77 -5.24 -7.43
N GLU A 367 26.54 -4.48 -8.21
CA GLU A 367 26.97 -3.16 -7.78
C GLU A 367 25.77 -2.26 -7.52
N LEU A 368 25.79 -1.53 -6.40
CA LEU A 368 24.69 -0.67 -5.99
C LEU A 368 24.94 0.78 -6.47
N PRO A 369 23.91 1.48 -6.99
CA PRO A 369 23.99 2.91 -7.34
C PRO A 369 24.41 3.80 -6.19
N ALA A 370 25.04 4.94 -6.46
CA ALA A 370 25.62 5.83 -5.45
C ALA A 370 24.68 6.20 -4.28
N ASP A 371 23.41 6.51 -4.57
CA ASP A 371 22.44 7.01 -3.58
C ASP A 371 21.65 5.90 -2.85
N THR A 372 21.87 4.62 -3.19
CA THR A 372 21.13 3.52 -2.54
C THR A 372 21.52 3.41 -1.08
N TYR A 373 20.56 3.67 -0.19
CA TYR A 373 20.76 3.59 1.26
C TYR A 373 20.02 2.41 1.88
N PHE A 374 19.03 1.81 1.22
CA PHE A 374 18.33 0.61 1.73
C PHE A 374 18.42 -0.56 0.76
N VAL A 375 18.91 -1.70 1.25
CA VAL A 375 18.92 -2.98 0.53
C VAL A 375 18.35 -4.07 1.44
N GLY A 376 17.20 -4.63 1.05
CA GLY A 376 16.57 -5.76 1.75
C GLY A 376 16.71 -7.05 0.96
N THR A 377 17.37 -8.05 1.52
CA THR A 377 17.60 -9.38 0.91
C THR A 377 17.16 -10.50 1.85
N GLU A 378 16.21 -10.22 2.73
CA GLU A 378 15.72 -11.16 3.72
C GLU A 378 15.25 -12.46 3.03
N ASN A 379 15.64 -13.62 3.54
CA ASN A 379 15.32 -14.94 2.97
C ASN A 379 15.94 -15.24 1.59
N CYS A 380 17.05 -14.59 1.21
CA CYS A 380 17.87 -15.02 0.07
C CYS A 380 18.84 -16.14 0.50
N SER A 381 18.34 -17.38 0.56
CA SER A 381 19.08 -18.53 1.09
C SER A 381 20.29 -18.98 0.25
N SER A 382 20.32 -18.67 -1.05
CA SER A 382 21.47 -18.98 -1.92
C SER A 382 22.54 -17.89 -1.96
N LEU A 383 22.34 -16.76 -1.27
CA LEU A 383 23.25 -15.63 -1.33
C LEU A 383 24.58 -16.00 -0.66
N GLU A 384 25.64 -16.11 -1.45
CA GLU A 384 26.95 -16.61 -1.00
C GLU A 384 28.04 -15.52 -1.03
N ALA A 385 27.85 -14.47 -1.84
CA ALA A 385 28.85 -13.43 -1.99
C ALA A 385 28.25 -12.02 -2.08
N MET A 386 29.01 -11.05 -1.58
CA MET A 386 28.80 -9.63 -1.83
C MET A 386 30.01 -9.05 -2.55
N SER A 387 29.77 -8.17 -3.53
CA SER A 387 30.87 -7.51 -4.24
C SER A 387 31.65 -6.56 -3.31
N TRP A 388 32.95 -6.42 -3.58
CA TRP A 388 33.78 -5.43 -2.88
C TRP A 388 33.25 -4.00 -3.05
N SER A 389 32.69 -3.67 -4.21
CA SER A 389 32.06 -2.37 -4.46
C SER A 389 30.87 -2.12 -3.54
N THR A 390 30.04 -3.14 -3.28
CA THR A 390 28.96 -3.08 -2.29
C THR A 390 29.50 -2.85 -0.88
N LEU A 391 30.55 -3.59 -0.48
CA LEU A 391 31.21 -3.42 0.83
C LEU A 391 31.83 -2.03 1.00
N LYS A 392 32.54 -1.54 -0.01
CA LYS A 392 33.14 -0.20 -0.02
C LYS A 392 32.07 0.88 0.07
N LYS A 393 30.93 0.68 -0.59
CA LYS A 393 29.80 1.62 -0.54
C LYS A 393 29.19 1.73 0.86
N LEU A 394 29.04 0.61 1.58
CA LEU A 394 28.61 0.62 2.99
C LEU A 394 29.52 1.52 3.85
N CYS A 395 30.81 1.62 3.50
CA CYS A 395 31.80 2.37 4.26
C CYS A 395 31.99 3.83 3.83
N THR A 396 31.52 4.21 2.64
CA THR A 396 31.80 5.52 2.02
C THR A 396 30.56 6.36 1.71
N SER A 397 29.36 5.80 1.94
CA SER A 397 28.08 6.48 1.74
C SER A 397 27.91 7.69 2.64
N ARG A 398 27.33 8.77 2.10
CA ARG A 398 26.93 9.98 2.85
C ARG A 398 25.61 9.83 3.62
N ASN A 399 24.89 8.74 3.38
CA ASN A 399 23.67 8.39 4.09
C ASN A 399 23.92 7.14 4.92
N ILE A 400 23.20 7.00 6.04
CA ILE A 400 23.19 5.75 6.80
C ILE A 400 22.70 4.64 5.88
N VAL A 401 23.52 3.60 5.68
CA VAL A 401 23.16 2.46 4.83
C VAL A 401 22.55 1.34 5.66
N LEU A 402 21.36 0.90 5.27
CA LEU A 402 20.59 -0.18 5.85
C LEU A 402 20.68 -1.40 4.94
N LEU A 403 21.29 -2.48 5.43
CA LEU A 403 21.40 -3.75 4.72
C LEU A 403 20.80 -4.88 5.54
N ASN A 404 19.78 -5.54 5.00
CA ASN A 404 19.08 -6.60 5.70
C ASN A 404 19.33 -7.99 5.08
N LEU A 405 20.18 -8.80 5.72
CA LEU A 405 20.57 -10.15 5.28
C LEU A 405 19.98 -11.26 6.19
N PHE A 406 18.81 -11.03 6.80
CA PHE A 406 18.15 -12.09 7.58
C PHE A 406 18.03 -13.38 6.76
N ASN A 407 18.37 -14.50 7.40
CA ASN A 407 18.33 -15.86 6.85
C ASN A 407 19.22 -16.11 5.60
N CYS A 408 20.20 -15.24 5.29
CA CYS A 408 21.19 -15.45 4.22
C CYS A 408 22.38 -16.32 4.68
N PHE A 409 22.13 -17.56 5.11
CA PHE A 409 23.14 -18.38 5.81
C PHE A 409 24.39 -18.72 4.99
N LYS A 410 24.24 -19.00 3.70
CA LYS A 410 25.38 -19.30 2.81
C LYS A 410 26.42 -18.19 2.74
N LEU A 411 26.01 -16.94 3.00
CA LEU A 411 26.91 -15.79 2.99
C LEU A 411 27.98 -15.92 4.08
N VAL A 412 27.66 -16.56 5.20
CA VAL A 412 28.55 -16.68 6.36
C VAL A 412 29.10 -18.10 6.60
N GLU A 413 28.49 -19.14 6.01
CA GLU A 413 28.86 -20.55 6.21
C GLU A 413 30.34 -20.86 5.93
N ASN A 414 30.96 -20.16 4.96
CA ASN A 414 32.35 -20.38 4.55
C ASN A 414 33.31 -19.28 5.01
N GLN A 415 32.90 -18.43 5.96
CA GLN A 415 33.75 -17.36 6.46
C GLN A 415 34.54 -17.79 7.69
N ASP A 416 35.88 -17.76 7.61
CA ASP A 416 36.73 -17.89 8.79
C ASP A 416 36.41 -16.78 9.81
N ARG A 417 36.59 -17.06 11.11
CA ARG A 417 36.29 -16.09 12.19
C ARG A 417 36.92 -14.71 11.99
N GLU A 418 38.11 -14.63 11.39
CA GLU A 418 38.80 -13.36 11.10
C GLU A 418 38.29 -12.64 9.84
N ASN A 419 37.72 -13.38 8.90
CA ASN A 419 37.19 -12.92 7.62
C ASN A 419 35.66 -12.78 7.61
N SER A 420 35.02 -13.01 8.75
CA SER A 420 33.58 -12.79 8.90
C SER A 420 33.23 -11.35 8.54
N LEU A 421 32.15 -11.14 7.80
CA LEU A 421 31.60 -9.82 7.48
C LEU A 421 31.39 -8.96 8.73
N ALA A 422 31.01 -9.59 9.84
CA ALA A 422 30.82 -8.88 11.11
C ALA A 422 32.11 -8.28 11.69
N VAL A 423 33.27 -8.85 11.35
CA VAL A 423 34.60 -8.33 11.72
C VAL A 423 35.15 -7.42 10.63
N MET A 424 34.94 -7.80 9.36
CA MET A 424 35.47 -7.11 8.20
C MET A 424 34.84 -5.74 8.03
N LEU A 425 33.52 -5.61 8.14
CA LEU A 425 32.80 -4.35 7.91
C LEU A 425 33.24 -3.21 8.85
N PRO A 426 33.32 -3.41 10.19
CA PRO A 426 33.88 -2.39 11.07
C PRO A 426 35.35 -2.06 10.74
N LYS A 427 36.19 -3.06 10.45
CA LYS A 427 37.60 -2.84 10.07
C LYS A 427 37.74 -2.07 8.76
N LEU A 428 36.91 -2.38 7.76
CA LEU A 428 36.89 -1.70 6.47
C LEU A 428 36.46 -0.25 6.63
N HIS A 429 35.41 -0.02 7.41
CA HIS A 429 34.95 1.32 7.72
C HIS A 429 36.05 2.15 8.40
N LEU A 430 36.77 1.55 9.36
CA LEU A 430 37.91 2.19 10.04
C LEU A 430 39.14 2.38 9.14
N ARG A 431 39.27 1.66 8.01
CA ARG A 431 40.40 1.78 7.07
C ARG A 431 40.14 2.78 5.94
N GLU A 432 38.93 2.78 5.39
CA GLU A 432 38.51 3.63 4.26
C GLU A 432 38.17 5.07 4.72
N LEU A 433 38.88 5.61 5.73
CA LEU A 433 38.68 6.89 6.43
C LEU A 433 38.54 8.10 5.47
N SER A 434 37.39 8.19 4.83
CA SER A 434 36.85 9.42 4.31
C SER A 434 35.94 9.95 5.40
N PHE A 435 36.25 11.12 5.95
CA PHE A 435 35.48 11.86 6.96
C PHE A 435 34.09 12.28 6.44
N LYS A 436 33.35 11.39 5.78
CA LYS A 436 32.09 11.65 5.07
C LYS A 436 31.02 10.59 5.32
N SER A 437 31.35 9.46 5.96
CA SER A 437 30.37 8.43 6.23
C SER A 437 29.58 8.72 7.50
N VAL A 438 28.25 8.67 7.37
CA VAL A 438 27.31 8.99 8.45
C VAL A 438 27.10 7.77 9.36
N GLY A 439 27.04 6.57 8.78
CA GLY A 439 27.00 5.31 9.52
C GLY A 439 26.48 4.14 8.69
N PHE A 440 26.34 2.98 9.32
CA PHE A 440 25.67 1.83 8.72
C PHE A 440 24.89 1.03 9.75
N HIS A 441 23.99 0.22 9.24
CA HIS A 441 23.08 -0.57 10.03
C HIS A 441 22.77 -1.88 9.28
N ILE A 442 23.28 -2.99 9.78
CA ILE A 442 23.35 -4.26 9.04
C ILE A 442 22.82 -5.38 9.91
N CYS A 443 21.97 -6.23 9.35
CA CYS A 443 21.63 -7.53 9.92
C CYS A 443 22.21 -8.64 9.07
N LEU A 444 22.83 -9.64 9.69
CA LEU A 444 23.34 -10.85 9.03
C LEU A 444 23.26 -12.06 9.96
N PRO A 445 23.33 -13.30 9.44
CA PRO A 445 23.33 -14.48 10.31
C PRO A 445 24.56 -14.56 11.21
N GLY A 446 24.36 -15.01 12.44
CA GLY A 446 25.42 -15.17 13.43
C GLY A 446 24.89 -15.14 14.87
N SER A 447 25.50 -15.92 15.75
CA SER A 447 25.08 -16.09 17.15
C SER A 447 26.09 -15.58 18.18
N GLU A 448 27.33 -15.28 17.75
CA GLU A 448 28.42 -14.86 18.65
C GLU A 448 28.81 -13.41 18.39
N ILE A 449 28.91 -12.61 19.45
CA ILE A 449 29.47 -11.25 19.37
C ILE A 449 30.95 -11.36 18.95
N PRO A 450 31.39 -10.66 17.89
CA PRO A 450 32.78 -10.74 17.44
C PRO A 450 33.77 -10.26 18.52
N ALA A 451 34.93 -10.93 18.62
CA ALA A 451 35.97 -10.59 19.62
C ALA A 451 36.52 -9.15 19.53
N ALA A 452 36.25 -8.45 18.43
CA ALA A 452 36.57 -7.02 18.27
C ALA A 452 35.77 -6.11 19.23
N PHE A 453 34.62 -6.57 19.74
CA PHE A 453 33.81 -5.83 20.71
C PHE A 453 34.26 -6.15 22.14
N LYS A 454 34.90 -5.18 22.79
CA LYS A 454 35.50 -5.35 24.13
C LYS A 454 34.50 -5.26 25.29
N HIS A 455 33.37 -4.61 25.05
CA HIS A 455 32.34 -4.39 26.05
C HIS A 455 31.03 -5.02 25.57
N TRP A 456 30.59 -6.07 26.25
CA TRP A 456 29.37 -6.81 25.92
C TRP A 456 28.74 -7.37 27.20
N SER A 457 27.44 -7.66 27.15
CA SER A 457 26.66 -8.29 28.23
C SER A 457 25.73 -9.33 27.62
N THR A 458 25.50 -10.43 28.35
CA THR A 458 24.44 -11.41 28.07
C THR A 458 23.21 -11.19 28.93
N GLU A 459 23.28 -10.27 29.90
CA GLU A 459 22.18 -9.97 30.83
C GLU A 459 21.39 -8.76 30.34
N GLY A 460 20.11 -8.99 30.00
CA GLY A 460 19.16 -7.94 29.63
C GLY A 460 19.30 -7.42 28.20
N SER A 461 18.54 -6.36 27.89
CA SER A 461 18.50 -5.69 26.58
C SER A 461 19.20 -4.33 26.59
N GLU A 462 20.02 -4.06 27.60
CA GLU A 462 20.68 -2.77 27.83
C GLU A 462 22.14 -2.99 28.23
N ILE A 463 23.03 -2.12 27.72
CA ILE A 463 24.43 -2.07 28.14
C ILE A 463 24.74 -0.62 28.50
N GLN A 464 25.24 -0.40 29.71
CA GLN A 464 25.69 0.91 30.17
C GLN A 464 27.21 0.97 30.16
N LEU A 465 27.76 1.98 29.48
CA LEU A 465 29.20 2.20 29.38
C LEU A 465 29.57 3.54 30.03
N GLY A 466 30.39 3.47 31.08
CA GLY A 466 31.01 4.65 31.67
C GLY A 466 32.10 5.17 30.73
N LEU A 467 31.82 6.27 30.03
CA LEU A 467 32.82 6.94 29.19
C LEU A 467 33.79 7.74 30.07
N SER A 468 35.08 7.65 29.80
CA SER A 468 36.10 8.39 30.56
C SER A 468 35.95 9.90 30.37
N PRO A 469 36.40 10.73 31.34
CA PRO A 469 36.55 12.16 31.11
C PRO A 469 37.43 12.40 29.87
N ASN A 470 36.99 13.25 28.93
CA ASN A 470 37.63 13.50 27.63
C ASN A 470 37.61 12.34 26.62
N TRP A 471 36.64 11.40 26.73
CA TRP A 471 36.40 10.38 25.69
C TRP A 471 36.16 11.00 24.30
N TYR A 472 35.64 12.22 24.28
CA TYR A 472 35.36 12.98 23.08
C TYR A 472 36.57 13.85 22.72
N ASN A 473 37.37 13.38 21.76
CA ASN A 473 38.58 14.04 21.26
C ASN A 473 38.69 13.90 19.74
N ASP A 474 39.73 14.50 19.14
CA ASP A 474 39.92 14.50 17.68
C ASP A 474 40.23 13.11 17.09
N GLU A 475 40.57 12.12 17.95
CA GLU A 475 40.79 10.73 17.56
C GLU A 475 39.51 9.88 17.64
N PHE A 476 38.45 10.39 18.27
CA PHE A 476 37.19 9.67 18.40
C PHE A 476 36.44 9.63 17.07
N MET A 477 36.29 8.43 16.51
CA MET A 477 35.67 8.26 15.19
C MET A 477 34.16 8.01 15.25
N GLY A 478 33.67 7.38 16.32
CA GLY A 478 32.29 6.92 16.41
C GLY A 478 32.10 5.73 17.35
N ILE A 479 30.87 5.22 17.41
CA ILE A 479 30.49 4.05 18.23
C ILE A 479 30.00 2.93 17.31
N ALA A 480 30.62 1.76 17.42
CA ALA A 480 30.11 0.52 16.85
C ALA A 480 29.35 -0.27 17.92
N VAL A 481 28.17 -0.76 17.59
CA VAL A 481 27.34 -1.59 18.48
C VAL A 481 27.02 -2.89 17.76
N CYS A 482 27.06 -3.99 18.51
CA CYS A 482 26.66 -5.30 18.04
C CYS A 482 25.65 -5.87 19.02
N ALA A 483 24.58 -6.48 18.51
CA ALA A 483 23.59 -7.17 19.31
C ALA A 483 23.22 -8.49 18.63
N VAL A 484 22.92 -9.51 19.43
CA VAL A 484 22.35 -10.76 18.93
C VAL A 484 20.83 -10.62 18.93
N VAL A 485 20.24 -10.80 17.75
CA VAL A 485 18.80 -10.97 17.58
C VAL A 485 18.51 -12.47 17.66
N PRO A 486 17.72 -12.93 18.63
CA PRO A 486 17.48 -14.35 18.82
C PRO A 486 16.61 -14.93 17.69
N GLU A 487 16.58 -16.26 17.60
CA GLU A 487 15.56 -16.98 16.82
C GLU A 487 14.14 -16.51 17.22
N LEU A 488 13.32 -16.18 16.21
CA LEU A 488 11.94 -15.74 16.39
C LEU A 488 11.03 -16.58 15.49
N ARG A 489 10.11 -17.32 16.13
CA ARG A 489 9.11 -18.17 15.45
C ARG A 489 7.75 -17.48 15.41
N GLU A 490 7.08 -17.62 14.28
CA GLU A 490 5.64 -17.31 14.12
C GLU A 490 5.25 -15.86 14.46
N LEU A 491 5.95 -14.87 13.88
CA LEU A 491 5.50 -13.48 13.99
C LEU A 491 4.27 -13.28 13.08
N ILE A 492 3.11 -13.05 13.69
CA ILE A 492 1.81 -12.83 13.01
C ILE A 492 1.78 -11.48 12.26
N TYR A 493 2.65 -10.54 12.64
CA TYR A 493 2.72 -9.18 12.09
C TYR A 493 4.16 -8.80 11.72
N GLU A 494 4.31 -7.77 10.87
CA GLU A 494 5.62 -7.13 10.65
C GLU A 494 6.10 -6.51 11.97
N CYS A 495 7.08 -7.15 12.60
CA CYS A 495 7.71 -6.64 13.81
C CYS A 495 8.92 -5.78 13.45
N TYR A 496 9.16 -4.78 14.28
CA TYR A 496 10.37 -3.96 14.22
C TYR A 496 11.17 -4.19 15.49
N ILE A 497 12.46 -4.51 15.36
CA ILE A 497 13.39 -4.33 16.48
C ILE A 497 13.92 -2.91 16.39
N SER A 498 13.90 -2.22 17.53
CA SER A 498 14.51 -0.91 17.67
C SER A 498 15.74 -1.00 18.55
N PHE A 499 16.85 -0.46 18.05
CA PHE A 499 18.11 -0.32 18.76
C PHE A 499 18.32 1.15 19.10
N ILE A 500 18.50 1.45 20.38
CA ILE A 500 18.64 2.81 20.86
C ILE A 500 20.05 3.00 21.38
N ILE A 501 20.72 4.05 20.90
CA ILE A 501 22.01 4.50 21.40
C ILE A 501 21.82 5.87 22.05
N SER A 502 22.13 5.94 23.34
CA SER A 502 22.01 7.15 24.15
C SER A 502 23.38 7.63 24.63
N ILE A 503 23.71 8.90 24.37
CA ILE A 503 24.95 9.56 24.80
C ILE A 503 24.57 10.86 25.50
N GLY A 504 24.55 10.88 26.83
CA GLY A 504 24.05 12.03 27.59
C GLY A 504 22.56 12.27 27.30
N LEU A 505 22.21 13.44 26.76
CA LEU A 505 20.84 13.79 26.34
C LEU A 505 20.54 13.41 24.88
N ILE A 506 21.52 12.89 24.15
CA ILE A 506 21.37 12.54 22.74
C ILE A 506 20.85 11.11 22.63
N GLU A 507 19.75 10.94 21.91
CA GLU A 507 19.19 9.62 21.59
C GLU A 507 19.15 9.41 20.06
N ARG A 508 19.54 8.21 19.64
CA ARG A 508 19.42 7.72 18.27
C ARG A 508 18.77 6.36 18.28
N CYS A 509 17.60 6.27 17.64
CA CYS A 509 16.88 5.03 17.44
C CYS A 509 17.07 4.54 16.01
N PHE A 510 17.41 3.26 15.86
CA PHE A 510 17.47 2.53 14.61
C PHE A 510 16.39 1.46 14.64
N SER A 511 15.68 1.25 13.53
CA SER A 511 14.64 0.23 13.46
C SER A 511 14.82 -0.65 12.24
N ILE A 512 14.58 -1.95 12.41
CA ILE A 512 14.70 -2.97 11.36
C ILE A 512 13.42 -3.75 11.29
N THR A 513 12.92 -3.95 10.08
CA THR A 513 11.86 -4.92 9.85
C THR A 513 12.43 -6.33 10.00
N ILE A 514 11.82 -7.11 10.88
CA ILE A 514 12.13 -8.54 11.05
C ILE A 514 11.25 -9.33 10.07
N PRO A 515 11.77 -10.35 9.38
CA PRO A 515 10.92 -11.28 8.63
C PRO A 515 9.99 -12.06 9.58
N SER A 516 8.92 -12.64 9.03
CA SER A 516 7.95 -13.42 9.82
C SER A 516 8.56 -14.64 10.53
N HIS A 517 9.67 -15.15 10.00
CA HIS A 517 10.43 -16.26 10.54
C HIS A 517 11.91 -15.91 10.53
N VAL A 518 12.55 -16.04 11.67
CA VAL A 518 14.00 -15.90 11.85
C VAL A 518 14.50 -17.27 12.29
N HIS A 519 15.24 -17.97 11.43
CA HIS A 519 15.50 -19.42 11.60
C HIS A 519 16.57 -19.77 12.64
N SER A 520 17.39 -18.80 13.03
CA SER A 520 18.43 -18.93 14.04
C SER A 520 18.77 -17.54 14.56
N ASP A 521 19.78 -17.42 15.42
CA ASP A 521 20.28 -16.11 15.81
C ASP A 521 20.91 -15.34 14.64
N HIS A 522 20.75 -14.02 14.67
CA HIS A 522 21.36 -13.07 13.74
C HIS A 522 22.13 -12.00 14.51
N LEU A 523 23.18 -11.47 13.90
CA LEU A 523 23.88 -10.30 14.38
C LEU A 523 23.28 -9.05 13.78
N TRP A 524 22.96 -8.10 14.65
CA TRP A 524 22.79 -6.72 14.30
C TRP A 524 24.09 -5.95 14.51
N LEU A 525 24.50 -5.16 13.53
CA LEU A 525 25.65 -4.27 13.57
C LEU A 525 25.21 -2.84 13.26
N GLY A 526 25.38 -1.95 14.23
CA GLY A 526 25.21 -0.52 14.07
C GLY A 526 26.54 0.20 14.16
N TYR A 527 26.72 1.25 13.35
CA TYR A 527 27.82 2.19 13.50
C TYR A 527 27.30 3.63 13.41
N LEU A 528 27.64 4.43 14.41
CA LEU A 528 27.38 5.86 14.49
C LEU A 528 28.69 6.62 14.38
N SER A 529 28.83 7.48 13.36
CA SER A 529 30.01 8.33 13.20
C SER A 529 30.03 9.50 14.20
N ILE A 530 31.21 10.07 14.45
CA ILE A 530 31.36 11.31 15.22
C ILE A 530 30.54 12.47 14.62
N GLN A 531 30.38 12.54 13.30
CA GLN A 531 29.59 13.60 12.65
C GLN A 531 28.11 13.52 13.03
N ASP A 532 27.57 12.31 13.11
CA ASP A 532 26.19 12.07 13.52
C ASP A 532 25.92 12.41 14.99
N ILE A 533 26.97 12.28 15.81
CA ILE A 533 26.99 12.64 17.24
C ILE A 533 27.16 14.17 17.39
N GLN A 534 28.03 14.79 16.61
CA GLN A 534 28.33 16.24 16.60
C GLN A 534 27.12 17.11 16.27
N ILE A 535 26.38 16.75 15.21
CA ILE A 535 25.22 17.53 14.73
C ILE A 535 24.14 17.68 15.83
N LYS A 536 24.16 16.84 16.87
CA LYS A 536 23.20 16.87 17.98
C LYS A 536 23.75 17.35 19.32
N MET A 537 25.07 17.58 19.43
CA MET A 537 25.70 18.16 20.63
C MET A 537 25.72 19.70 20.62
N ILE A 538 25.53 20.30 19.44
CA ILE A 538 25.33 21.75 19.21
C ILE A 538 23.83 22.03 19.21
#